data_AF-A0A0D0DGE9-F1
#
_entry.id   AF-A0A0D0DGE9-F1
#
_cell.length_a   1.000
_cell.length_b   1.000
_cell.length_c   1.000
_cell.angle_alpha   90.00
_cell.angle_beta   90.00
_cell.angle_gamma   90.00
#
_symmetry.space_group_name_H-M   'P 1'
#
loop_
_entity.id
_entity.type
_entity.pdbx_description
1 polymer ?
#
loop_
_entity_poly.entity_id
_entity_poly.type
_entity_poly.pdbx_seq_one_letter_code
_entity_poly.pdbx_strand_id
1 'polypeptide(L)' 'MFRWYRNAHVCIAHLAQSQSLQDLQNEQWFTRGWTLQELLAPWRMKLYGKDWKPLRSPPQHADQ' A
#
# COMPACT_ATOMS: atom_id res chain seq x y z
N MET A 1 13.20 -9.88 -11.07
CA MET A 1 12.24 -8.89 -10.54
C MET A 1 11.29 -9.49 -9.50
N PHE A 2 10.44 -10.47 -9.84
CA PHE A 2 9.48 -11.11 -8.91
C PHE A 2 10.07 -11.56 -7.55
N ARG A 3 11.22 -12.26 -7.55
CA ARG A 3 11.85 -12.78 -6.33
C ARG A 3 12.30 -11.68 -5.36
N TRP A 4 12.65 -10.50 -5.87
CA TRP A 4 13.02 -9.35 -5.05
C TRP A 4 11.81 -8.75 -4.33
N TYR A 5 10.67 -8.62 -5.03
CA TYR A 5 9.41 -8.19 -4.42
C TYR A 5 8.87 -9.21 -3.42
N ARG A 6 8.89 -10.51 -3.77
CA ARG A 6 8.44 -11.59 -2.87
C ARG A 6 9.27 -11.67 -1.58
N ASN A 7 10.58 -11.42 -1.66
CA ASN A 7 11.48 -11.50 -0.51
C ASN A 7 11.68 -10.15 0.20
N ALA A 8 11.02 -9.07 -0.26
CA ALA A 8 11.12 -7.79 0.39
C ALA A 8 10.47 -7.85 1.78
N HIS A 9 11.17 -7.29 2.78
CA HIS A 9 10.66 -7.24 4.14
C HIS A 9 9.43 -6.32 4.28
N VAL A 10 9.36 -5.27 3.46
CA VAL A 10 8.27 -4.30 3.45
C VAL A 10 8.07 -3.77 2.03
N CYS A 11 6.81 -3.52 1.67
CA CYS A 11 6.45 -2.76 0.49
C CYS A 11 5.75 -1.46 0.92
N ILE A 12 6.20 -0.34 0.37
CA ILE A 12 5.64 0.98 0.66
C ILE A 12 4.96 1.46 -0.61
N ALA A 13 3.66 1.76 -0.52
CA ALA A 13 2.90 2.37 -1.59
C ALA A 13 2.41 3.75 -1.12
N HIS A 14 2.70 4.76 -1.93
CA HIS A 14 2.30 6.13 -1.70
C HIS A 14 1.20 6.52 -2.68
N LEU A 15 0.07 6.97 -2.16
CA LEU A 15 -1.13 7.34 -2.90
C LEU A 15 -1.24 8.85 -2.93
N ALA A 16 -1.21 9.42 -4.13
CA ALA A 16 -1.01 10.84 -4.32
C ALA A 16 -2.25 11.69 -4.00
N GLN A 17 -3.44 11.10 -3.99
CA GLN A 17 -4.71 11.83 -3.86
C GLN A 17 -5.51 11.43 -2.61
N SER A 18 -5.16 10.30 -1.97
CA SER A 18 -5.88 9.70 -0.87
C SER A 18 -5.45 10.32 0.44
N GLN A 19 -6.43 10.75 1.22
CA GLN A 19 -6.25 11.15 2.61
C GLN A 19 -6.79 10.09 3.58
N SER A 20 -7.68 9.22 3.10
CA SER A 20 -8.30 8.14 3.86
C SER A 20 -8.41 6.85 3.04
N LEU A 21 -8.73 5.72 3.70
CA LEU A 21 -8.96 4.44 3.00
C LEU A 21 -10.24 4.46 2.16
N GLN A 22 -11.18 5.36 2.47
CA GLN A 22 -12.44 5.52 1.74
C GLN A 22 -12.22 6.19 0.38
N ASP A 23 -11.12 6.94 0.23
CA ASP A 23 -10.76 7.66 -1.00
C ASP A 23 -9.98 6.78 -1.99
N LEU A 24 -9.58 5.56 -1.59
CA LEU A 24 -8.78 4.66 -2.41
C LEU A 24 -9.44 4.36 -3.77
N GLN A 25 -10.76 4.24 -3.79
CA GLN A 25 -11.52 3.99 -5.02
C GLN A 25 -11.36 5.10 -6.08
N ASN A 26 -11.04 6.32 -5.63
CA ASN A 26 -10.86 7.48 -6.51
C ASN A 26 -9.39 7.64 -6.98
N GLU A 27 -8.48 6.80 -6.49
CA GLU A 27 -7.09 6.83 -6.94
C GLU A 27 -6.93 6.32 -8.35
N GLN A 28 -6.01 6.96 -9.06
CA GLN A 28 -5.57 6.47 -10.37
C GLN A 28 -4.98 5.05 -10.28
N TRP A 29 -4.41 4.71 -9.11
CA TRP A 29 -3.93 3.36 -8.82
C TRP A 29 -5.03 2.30 -8.93
N PHE A 30 -6.26 2.55 -8.50
CA PHE A 30 -7.31 1.51 -8.55
C PHE A 30 -8.15 1.57 -9.83
N THR A 31 -8.06 2.66 -10.58
CA THR A 31 -8.84 2.89 -11.82
C THR A 31 -8.06 2.55 -13.08
N ARG A 32 -6.72 2.51 -13.02
CA ARG A 32 -5.89 2.04 -14.13
C ARG A 32 -5.61 0.56 -13.93
N GLY A 33 -6.17 -0.28 -14.80
CA GLY A 33 -5.90 -1.71 -14.80
C GLY A 33 -4.40 -1.96 -14.93
N TRP A 34 -3.76 -2.37 -13.83
CA TRP A 34 -2.33 -2.66 -13.86
C TRP A 34 -2.07 -3.94 -14.65
N THR A 35 -0.99 -3.93 -15.42
CA THR A 35 -0.43 -5.19 -15.92
C THR A 35 0.20 -5.91 -14.72
N LEU A 36 -0.32 -7.10 -14.43
CA LEU A 36 0.09 -8.25 -13.60
C LEU A 36 1.31 -8.21 -12.63
N GLN A 37 2.25 -7.26 -12.69
CA GLN A 37 3.42 -7.18 -11.81
C GLN A 37 3.19 -6.47 -10.47
N GLU A 38 2.04 -5.81 -10.28
CA GLU A 38 1.72 -5.15 -9.02
C GLU A 38 0.97 -6.02 -8.00
N LEU A 39 0.53 -7.21 -8.40
CA LEU A 39 -0.05 -8.19 -7.48
C LEU A 39 1.01 -8.92 -6.63
N LEU A 40 2.19 -8.32 -6.49
CA LEU A 40 3.34 -8.83 -5.73
C LEU A 40 3.54 -8.11 -4.41
N ALA A 41 2.52 -7.42 -3.91
CA ALA A 41 2.59 -6.81 -2.59
C ALA A 41 2.87 -7.93 -1.54
N PRO A 42 4.02 -7.89 -0.85
CA PRO A 42 4.31 -8.81 0.23
C PRO A 42 3.32 -8.61 1.38
N TRP A 43 3.21 -9.60 2.27
CA TRP A 43 2.34 -9.58 3.46
C TRP A 43 2.47 -8.31 4.33
N ARG A 44 3.61 -7.63 4.27
CA ARG A 44 3.92 -6.40 5.01
C ARG A 44 3.89 -5.19 4.08
N MET A 45 2.69 -4.74 3.74
CA MET A 45 2.47 -3.54 2.93
C MET A 45 2.09 -2.34 3.81
N LYS A 46 2.73 -1.20 3.59
CA LYS A 46 2.42 0.10 4.23
C LYS A 46 1.90 1.07 3.19
N LEU A 47 0.71 1.60 3.44
CA LEU A 47 0.05 2.59 2.60
C LEU A 47 0.24 3.98 3.21
N TYR A 48 0.67 4.93 2.39
CA TYR A 48 0.81 6.34 2.75
C TYR A 48 -0.04 7.19 1.81
N GLY A 49 -0.69 8.21 2.37
CA GLY A 49 -1.50 9.17 1.63
C GLY A 49 -0.68 10.35 1.17
N LYS A 50 -1.37 11.33 0.57
CA LYS A 50 -0.80 12.51 -0.09
C LYS A 50 0.27 13.26 0.72
N ASP A 51 0.11 13.31 2.04
CA ASP A 51 1.03 14.02 2.95
C ASP A 51 2.05 13.09 3.62
N TRP A 52 2.34 11.92 3.03
CA TRP A 52 3.12 10.85 3.66
C TRP A 52 2.58 10.41 5.03
N LYS A 53 1.28 10.61 5.25
CA LYS A 53 0.58 10.12 6.44
C LYS A 53 0.15 8.68 6.22
N PRO A 54 0.41 7.77 7.18
CA PRO A 54 -0.02 6.38 7.04
C PRO A 54 -1.55 6.30 6.95
N LEU A 55 -2.05 5.67 5.89
CA LEU A 55 -3.49 5.49 5.64
C LEU A 55 -4.07 4.32 6.43
N ARG A 56 -3.22 3.35 6.79
CA ARG A 56 -3.57 2.26 7.70
C ARG A 56 -3.21 2.70 9.11
N SER A 57 -4.17 2.65 10.04
CA SER A 57 -3.83 2.73 11.46
C SER A 57 -2.90 1.55 11.80
N PRO A 58 -1.81 1.75 12.57
CA PRO A 58 -1.06 0.60 13.08
C PRO A 58 -2.06 -0.33 13.79
N PRO A 59 -1.93 -1.66 13.67
CA PRO A 59 -2.69 -2.55 14.55
C PRO A 59 -2.37 -2.13 15.99
N GLN A 60 -3.33 -1.47 16.64
CA GLN A 60 -3.29 -1.17 18.07
C GLN A 60 -3.77 -2.43 18.77
N HIS A 61 -2.82 -3.31 19.09
CA HIS A 61 -2.81 -4.40 20.08
C HIS A 61 -1.69 -5.38 19.65
N ALA A 62 -0.86 -5.93 20.52
CA ALA A 62 -0.75 -5.85 21.97
C ALA A 62 0.64 -6.39 22.32
N ASP A 63 1.12 -6.07 23.51
CA ASP A 63 2.20 -6.76 24.20
C ASP A 63 2.23 -8.28 23.97
N GLN A 64 3.42 -8.79 23.65
CA GLN A 64 4.02 -9.96 24.30
C GLN A 64 5.52 -10.02 24.03
#